data_AF-A0A8T3RPX9-F1
#
_entry.id   AF-A0A8T3RPX9-F1
#
_cell.length_a   1.000
_cell.length_b   1.000
_cell.length_c   1.000
_cell.angle_alpha   90.00
_cell.angle_beta   90.00
_cell.angle_gamma   90.00
#
_symmetry.space_group_name_H-M   'P 1'
#
loop_
_entity.id
_entity.type
_entity.pdbx_description
1 polymer ?
#
loop_
_entity_poly.entity_id
_entity_poly.type
_entity_poly.pdbx_seq_one_letter_code
_entity_poly.pdbx_strand_id
1 'polypeptide(L)'
;MSAARPELEFPFLSWLGAADPRLAGWSWRLIWIPILLVCADLALIGLDVSRISFGFPVGWQFRVANDRSYGELLQYCKELGIGLAFLLLCWRRQSGIYAVWSALFLLFLADDALKLHEAGGSIFSHSFGVDPRWGLRAQDLGELAVTAPAFAAFLVTFVWFYRMADGRARSLSRAMLVLLAGLVFFGVFGDMLHSWMSSHRELFAVFEDGGEMLAMSALATLVYFELVGAPWRRLVRVDAHSSLKHPGDSH
;
A
#
# COMPACT_ATOMS: atom_id res chain seq x y z
N MET A 1 19.04 47.21 -27.07
CA MET A 1 19.21 46.94 -25.62
C MET A 1 18.15 45.92 -25.22
N SER A 2 18.53 44.64 -25.14
CA SER A 2 17.66 43.55 -24.66
C SER A 2 18.17 43.16 -23.27
N ALA A 3 17.34 43.35 -22.25
CA ALA A 3 17.68 43.01 -20.88
C ALA A 3 17.54 41.49 -20.68
N ALA A 4 18.67 40.81 -20.45
CA ALA A 4 18.68 39.42 -20.00
C ALA A 4 18.06 39.35 -18.60
N ARG A 5 17.08 38.46 -18.43
CA ARG A 5 16.53 38.13 -17.10
C ARG A 5 17.53 37.23 -16.36
N PRO A 6 17.79 37.45 -15.06
CA PRO A 6 18.62 36.57 -14.28
C PRO A 6 17.88 35.25 -14.04
N GLU A 7 18.46 34.14 -14.49
CA GLU A 7 18.03 32.80 -14.09
C GLU A 7 18.34 32.63 -12.61
N LEU A 8 17.29 32.45 -11.81
CA LEU A 8 17.39 32.04 -10.42
C LEU A 8 17.88 30.59 -10.39
N GLU A 9 19.19 30.39 -10.36
CA GLU A 9 19.78 29.09 -10.07
C GLU A 9 19.52 28.74 -8.60
N PHE A 10 18.59 27.82 -8.36
CA PHE A 10 18.33 27.28 -7.04
C PHE A 10 19.48 26.33 -6.63
N PRO A 11 20.25 26.63 -5.56
CA PRO A 11 21.44 25.86 -5.17
C PRO A 11 21.17 24.40 -4.78
N PHE A 12 19.91 24.01 -4.53
CA PHE A 12 19.55 22.63 -4.22
C PHE A 12 19.65 21.68 -5.43
N LEU A 13 19.55 22.22 -6.66
CA LEU A 13 19.60 21.42 -7.89
C LEU A 13 21.02 20.98 -8.28
N SER A 14 22.05 21.72 -7.87
CA SER A 14 23.45 21.36 -8.17
C SER A 14 23.95 20.19 -7.32
N TRP A 15 23.42 20.01 -6.10
CA TRP A 15 23.73 18.87 -5.25
C TRP A 15 23.13 17.55 -5.79
N LEU A 16 22.00 17.62 -6.51
CA LEU A 16 21.40 16.49 -7.22
C LEU A 16 22.03 16.22 -8.60
N GLY A 17 22.80 17.17 -9.14
CA GLY A 17 23.49 17.07 -10.43
C GLY A 17 24.74 16.20 -10.43
N ALA A 18 25.24 15.79 -9.26
CA ALA A 18 26.32 14.81 -9.12
C ALA A 18 25.80 13.35 -9.16
N ALA A 19 24.61 13.12 -9.73
CA ALA A 19 23.99 11.81 -9.83
C ALA A 19 24.70 10.92 -10.86
N ASP A 20 24.96 9.67 -10.47
CA ASP A 20 25.42 8.55 -11.31
C ASP A 20 24.84 8.63 -12.74
N PRO A 21 25.66 8.60 -13.82
CA PRO A 21 25.21 8.60 -15.21
C PRO A 21 24.14 7.55 -15.55
N ARG A 22 23.96 6.52 -14.72
CA ARG A 22 22.92 5.50 -14.84
C ARG A 22 21.53 5.95 -14.34
N LEU A 23 21.46 7.07 -13.63
CA LEU A 23 20.23 7.77 -13.22
C LEU A 23 19.83 8.89 -14.19
N ALA A 24 20.70 9.25 -15.13
CA ALA A 24 20.50 10.33 -16.10
C ALA A 24 19.29 10.13 -17.04
N GLY A 25 18.73 8.91 -17.11
CA GLY A 25 17.50 8.62 -17.87
C GLY A 25 16.19 8.74 -17.05
N TRP A 26 16.27 8.93 -15.74
CA TRP A 26 15.10 9.02 -14.85
C TRP A 26 14.70 10.47 -14.65
N SER A 27 13.56 10.87 -15.21
CA SER A 27 13.02 12.19 -14.90
C SER A 27 12.54 12.20 -13.46
N TRP A 28 13.04 13.13 -12.64
CA TRP A 28 12.50 13.48 -11.31
C TRP A 28 10.98 13.74 -11.33
N ARG A 29 10.38 13.89 -12.51
CA ARG A 29 8.93 14.00 -12.65
C ARG A 29 8.17 12.74 -12.24
N LEU A 30 8.82 11.57 -12.22
CA LEU A 30 8.17 10.30 -11.89
C LEU A 30 7.93 10.12 -10.38
N ILE A 31 8.61 10.86 -9.51
CA ILE A 31 8.37 10.76 -8.05
C ILE A 31 7.10 11.49 -7.59
N TRP A 32 6.55 12.38 -8.42
CA TRP A 32 5.36 13.16 -8.03
C TRP A 32 4.13 12.30 -7.82
N ILE A 33 3.94 11.22 -8.57
CA ILE A 33 2.77 10.34 -8.39
C ILE A 33 2.79 9.71 -6.99
N PRO A 34 3.86 9.01 -6.56
CA PRO A 34 4.00 8.54 -5.18
C PRO A 34 3.82 9.63 -4.12
N ILE A 35 4.41 10.81 -4.34
CA ILE A 35 4.29 11.93 -3.39
C ILE A 35 2.83 12.36 -3.27
N LEU A 36 2.11 12.51 -4.38
CA LEU A 36 0.70 12.91 -4.37
C LEU A 36 -0.17 11.87 -3.67
N LEU A 37 0.08 10.58 -3.86
CA LEU A 37 -0.65 9.51 -3.17
C LEU A 37 -0.46 9.60 -1.65
N VAL A 38 0.78 9.70 -1.18
CA VAL A 38 1.08 9.80 0.25
C VAL A 38 0.56 11.12 0.84
N CYS A 39 0.71 12.24 0.13
CA CYS A 39 0.18 13.52 0.58
C CYS A 39 -1.35 13.52 0.68
N ALA A 40 -2.05 12.87 -0.25
CA ALA A 40 -3.50 12.72 -0.17
C ALA A 40 -3.92 11.91 1.07
N ASP A 41 -3.22 10.81 1.36
CA ASP A 41 -3.47 10.01 2.56
C ASP A 41 -3.25 10.81 3.83
N LEU A 42 -2.08 11.47 3.94
CA LEU A 42 -1.74 12.27 5.11
C LEU A 42 -2.71 13.44 5.31
N ALA A 43 -3.23 14.03 4.23
CA ALA A 43 -4.24 15.08 4.33
C ALA A 43 -5.56 14.55 4.89
N LEU A 44 -6.05 13.40 4.40
CA LEU A 44 -7.28 12.79 4.87
C LEU A 44 -7.17 12.32 6.33
N ILE A 45 -6.09 11.61 6.66
CA ILE A 45 -5.76 11.19 8.03
C ILE A 45 -5.65 12.39 8.95
N GLY A 46 -4.90 13.42 8.54
CA GLY A 46 -4.70 14.63 9.34
C GLY A 46 -6.00 15.40 9.60
N LEU A 47 -6.92 15.44 8.64
CA LEU A 47 -8.24 16.04 8.82
C LEU A 47 -9.09 15.28 9.85
N ASP A 48 -9.10 13.95 9.79
CA ASP A 48 -9.87 13.13 10.74
C ASP A 48 -9.27 13.18 12.15
N VAL A 49 -7.94 13.12 12.28
CA VAL A 49 -7.25 13.33 13.57
C VAL A 49 -7.58 14.72 14.14
N SER A 50 -7.61 15.76 13.30
CA SER A 50 -7.92 17.12 13.73
C SER A 50 -9.37 17.25 14.21
N ARG A 51 -10.31 16.56 13.56
CA ARG A 51 -11.70 16.45 14.03
C ARG A 51 -11.74 15.84 15.43
N ILE A 52 -11.07 14.72 15.64
CA ILE A 52 -11.11 13.99 16.92
C ILE A 52 -10.44 14.80 18.04
N SER A 53 -9.28 15.39 17.75
CA SER A 53 -8.43 16.01 18.78
C SER A 53 -8.83 17.45 19.11
N PHE A 54 -9.33 18.20 18.12
CA PHE A 54 -9.60 19.64 18.25
C PHE A 54 -11.06 20.01 17.98
N GLY A 55 -11.93 19.04 17.67
CA GLY A 55 -13.34 19.30 17.36
C GLY A 55 -13.56 20.04 16.04
N PHE A 56 -12.59 19.98 15.11
CA PHE A 56 -12.72 20.63 13.81
C PHE A 56 -13.88 20.03 13.01
N PRO A 57 -14.83 20.84 12.49
CA PRO A 57 -15.98 20.31 11.77
C PRO A 57 -15.55 19.81 10.39
N VAL A 58 -15.55 18.49 10.22
CA VAL A 58 -15.37 17.83 8.92
C VAL A 58 -16.62 17.02 8.54
N GLY A 59 -16.93 16.98 7.25
CA GLY A 59 -18.02 16.17 6.72
C GLY A 59 -17.76 14.67 6.90
N TRP A 60 -18.82 13.87 6.88
CA TRP A 60 -18.72 12.41 7.05
C TRP A 60 -17.84 11.74 5.98
N GLN A 61 -17.73 12.34 4.79
CA GLN A 61 -16.92 11.86 3.67
C GLN A 61 -15.41 11.98 3.92
N PHE A 62 -14.99 12.83 4.85
CA PHE A 62 -13.57 13.02 5.21
C PHE A 62 -13.14 12.15 6.38
N ARG A 63 -14.05 11.38 6.97
CA ARG A 63 -13.72 10.43 8.03
C ARG A 63 -13.16 9.18 7.37
N VAL A 64 -11.94 8.81 7.74
CA VAL A 64 -11.21 7.73 7.08
C VAL A 64 -11.89 6.39 7.32
N ALA A 65 -12.40 6.17 8.54
CA ALA A 65 -13.07 4.94 8.98
C ALA A 65 -14.51 4.75 8.49
N ASN A 66 -15.00 5.64 7.63
CA ASN A 66 -16.35 5.52 7.10
C ASN A 66 -16.33 4.84 5.74
N ASP A 67 -17.24 3.89 5.56
CA ASP A 67 -17.59 3.35 4.25
C ASP A 67 -17.89 4.47 3.27
N ARG A 68 -17.39 4.34 2.04
CA ARG A 68 -17.57 5.30 0.93
C ARG A 68 -17.05 6.71 1.22
N SER A 69 -16.16 6.85 2.20
CA SER A 69 -15.39 8.06 2.42
C SER A 69 -14.45 8.34 1.23
N TYR A 70 -13.89 9.54 1.19
CA TYR A 70 -12.81 9.84 0.25
C TYR A 70 -11.56 8.99 0.49
N GLY A 71 -11.36 8.47 1.70
CA GLY A 71 -10.28 7.51 2.00
C GLY A 71 -10.49 6.21 1.26
N GLU A 72 -11.68 5.62 1.40
CA GLU A 72 -12.06 4.36 0.74
C GLU A 72 -12.04 4.50 -0.80
N LEU A 73 -12.62 5.58 -1.35
CA LEU A 73 -12.60 5.83 -2.79
C LEU A 73 -11.18 5.98 -3.36
N LEU A 74 -10.26 6.54 -2.56
CA LEU A 74 -8.85 6.64 -2.93
C LEU A 74 -8.16 5.28 -2.89
N GLN A 75 -8.50 4.41 -1.93
CA GLN A 75 -8.05 3.01 -1.91
C GLN A 75 -8.52 2.24 -3.14
N TYR A 76 -9.80 2.36 -3.54
CA TYR A 76 -10.30 1.75 -4.78
C TYR A 76 -9.47 2.14 -6.01
N CYS A 77 -9.11 3.42 -6.10
CA CYS A 77 -8.27 3.92 -7.18
C CYS A 77 -6.86 3.33 -7.15
N LYS A 78 -6.29 3.10 -5.96
CA LYS A 78 -4.98 2.46 -5.80
C LYS A 78 -5.04 0.98 -6.14
N GLU A 79 -6.03 0.23 -5.66
CA GLU A 79 -6.22 -1.18 -6.00
C GLU A 79 -6.40 -1.38 -7.50
N LEU A 80 -7.28 -0.59 -8.12
CA LEU A 80 -7.45 -0.60 -9.57
C LEU A 80 -6.14 -0.28 -10.29
N GLY A 81 -5.44 0.77 -9.85
CA GLY A 81 -4.15 1.18 -10.41
C GLY A 81 -3.09 0.09 -10.31
N ILE A 82 -2.98 -0.58 -9.16
CA ILE A 82 -2.08 -1.71 -8.93
C ILE A 82 -2.47 -2.89 -9.82
N GLY A 83 -3.76 -3.26 -9.85
CA GLY A 83 -4.29 -4.34 -10.66
C GLY A 83 -4.01 -4.16 -12.15
N LEU A 84 -4.25 -2.96 -12.68
CA LEU A 84 -3.97 -2.61 -14.07
C LEU A 84 -2.47 -2.54 -14.37
N ALA A 85 -1.66 -2.00 -13.45
CA ALA A 85 -0.20 -1.96 -13.59
C ALA A 85 0.38 -3.38 -13.69
N PHE A 86 -0.09 -4.31 -12.85
CA PHE A 86 0.31 -5.71 -12.93
C PHE A 86 -0.19 -6.40 -14.19
N LEU A 87 -1.41 -6.12 -14.63
CA LEU A 87 -1.92 -6.66 -15.89
C LEU A 87 -1.04 -6.23 -17.08
N LEU A 88 -0.63 -4.95 -17.11
CA LEU A 88 0.29 -4.42 -18.10
C LEU A 88 1.69 -5.04 -17.98
N LEU A 89 2.21 -5.25 -16.77
CA LEU A 89 3.47 -5.97 -16.54
C LEU A 89 3.38 -7.42 -17.01
N CYS A 90 2.26 -8.10 -16.76
CA CYS A 90 2.00 -9.46 -17.24
C CYS A 90 2.11 -9.50 -18.76
N TRP A 91 1.44 -8.57 -19.45
CA TRP A 91 1.50 -8.48 -20.91
C TRP A 91 2.91 -8.17 -21.43
N ARG A 92 3.62 -7.22 -20.82
CA ARG A 92 4.96 -6.80 -21.27
C ARG A 92 6.05 -7.83 -20.97
N ARG A 93 5.91 -8.60 -19.89
CA ARG A 93 6.95 -9.49 -19.37
C ARG A 93 6.62 -10.96 -19.56
N GLN A 94 5.41 -11.29 -20.02
CA GLN A 94 4.95 -12.66 -20.25
C GLN A 94 5.17 -13.57 -19.03
N SER A 95 4.91 -13.04 -17.83
CA SER A 95 5.14 -13.74 -16.57
C SER A 95 3.86 -13.81 -15.75
N GLY A 96 3.36 -15.03 -15.53
CA GLY A 96 2.08 -15.27 -14.88
C GLY A 96 2.00 -14.81 -13.42
N ILE A 97 3.15 -14.61 -12.74
CA ILE A 97 3.14 -14.07 -11.38
C ILE A 97 2.53 -12.66 -11.32
N TYR A 98 2.65 -11.88 -12.40
CA TYR A 98 2.00 -10.57 -12.49
C TYR A 98 0.49 -10.72 -12.69
N ALA A 99 0.01 -11.74 -13.39
CA ALA A 99 -1.42 -12.04 -13.47
C ALA A 99 -1.99 -12.41 -12.10
N VAL A 100 -1.25 -13.19 -11.29
CA VAL A 100 -1.67 -13.54 -9.92
C VAL A 100 -1.82 -12.30 -9.05
N TRP A 101 -0.85 -11.37 -9.09
CA TRP A 101 -0.96 -10.09 -8.37
C TRP A 101 -2.09 -9.22 -8.89
N SER A 102 -2.27 -9.13 -10.21
CA SER A 102 -3.38 -8.39 -10.81
C SER A 102 -4.73 -8.94 -10.32
N ALA A 103 -4.90 -10.26 -10.35
CA ALA A 103 -6.10 -10.93 -9.86
C ALA A 103 -6.36 -10.65 -8.38
N LEU A 104 -5.32 -10.67 -7.52
CA LEU A 104 -5.48 -10.35 -6.09
C LEU A 104 -6.01 -8.94 -5.87
N PHE A 105 -5.40 -7.92 -6.47
CA PHE A 105 -5.81 -6.53 -6.25
C PHE A 105 -7.16 -6.19 -6.90
N LEU A 106 -7.49 -6.81 -8.03
CA LEU A 106 -8.83 -6.68 -8.60
C LEU A 106 -9.88 -7.43 -7.78
N LEU A 107 -9.50 -8.51 -7.10
CA LEU A 107 -10.36 -9.19 -6.15
C LEU A 107 -10.60 -8.32 -4.91
N PHE A 108 -9.57 -7.68 -4.34
CA PHE A 108 -9.74 -6.71 -3.23
C PHE A 108 -10.69 -5.58 -3.63
N LEU A 109 -10.47 -4.94 -4.77
CA LEU A 109 -11.38 -3.90 -5.27
C LEU A 109 -12.82 -4.39 -5.41
N ALA A 110 -13.03 -5.59 -5.94
CA ALA A 110 -14.37 -6.15 -6.10
C ALA A 110 -15.00 -6.49 -4.74
N ASP A 111 -14.20 -7.00 -3.82
CA ASP A 111 -14.59 -7.37 -2.46
C ASP A 111 -15.02 -6.14 -1.67
N ASP A 112 -14.21 -5.08 -1.65
CA ASP A 112 -14.49 -3.86 -0.88
C ASP A 112 -15.65 -3.06 -1.51
N ALA A 113 -15.64 -2.88 -2.84
CA ALA A 113 -16.69 -2.10 -3.52
C ALA A 113 -18.08 -2.77 -3.48
N LEU A 114 -18.13 -4.11 -3.42
CA LEU A 114 -19.37 -4.89 -3.38
C LEU A 114 -19.66 -5.49 -2.01
N LYS A 115 -18.77 -5.30 -1.03
CA LYS A 115 -18.85 -5.87 0.32
C LYS A 115 -19.04 -7.39 0.30
N LEU A 116 -18.27 -8.10 -0.52
CA LEU A 116 -18.48 -9.54 -0.75
C LEU A 116 -18.16 -10.35 0.52
N HIS A 117 -17.09 -10.01 1.23
CA HIS A 117 -16.73 -10.65 2.48
C HIS A 117 -17.76 -10.38 3.58
N GLU A 118 -18.28 -9.15 3.71
CA GLU A 118 -19.34 -8.82 4.68
C GLU A 118 -20.62 -9.63 4.40
N ALA A 119 -21.07 -9.63 3.14
CA ALA A 119 -22.27 -10.35 2.72
C ALA A 119 -22.09 -11.87 2.90
N GLY A 120 -20.94 -12.41 2.47
CA GLY A 120 -20.60 -13.82 2.62
C GLY A 120 -20.47 -14.23 4.09
N GLY A 121 -19.82 -13.42 4.92
CA GLY A 121 -19.63 -13.67 6.34
C GLY A 121 -20.93 -13.62 7.13
N SER A 122 -21.82 -12.68 6.80
CA SER A 122 -23.19 -12.64 7.32
C SER A 122 -23.97 -13.92 6.96
N ILE A 123 -23.95 -14.33 5.68
CA ILE A 123 -24.61 -15.58 5.24
C ILE A 123 -24.04 -16.80 5.96
N PHE A 124 -22.72 -16.90 6.07
CA PHE A 124 -22.03 -18.01 6.71
C PHE A 124 -22.37 -18.10 8.20
N SER A 125 -22.21 -16.98 8.93
CA SER A 125 -22.46 -16.92 10.37
C SER A 125 -23.90 -17.27 10.74
N HIS A 126 -24.88 -16.77 9.97
CA HIS A 126 -26.29 -17.11 10.15
C HIS A 126 -26.62 -18.57 9.79
N SER A 127 -26.06 -19.09 8.69
CA SER A 127 -26.39 -20.43 8.20
C SER A 127 -25.82 -21.54 9.09
N PHE A 128 -24.66 -21.32 9.69
CA PHE A 128 -23.96 -22.31 10.51
C PHE A 128 -24.08 -22.05 12.02
N GLY A 129 -24.78 -20.98 12.44
CA GLY A 129 -24.97 -20.64 13.85
C GLY A 129 -23.64 -20.39 14.55
N VAL A 130 -22.77 -19.58 13.94
CA VAL A 130 -21.43 -19.30 14.49
C VAL A 130 -21.55 -18.47 15.76
N ASP A 131 -20.99 -18.98 16.87
CA ASP A 131 -20.92 -18.22 18.11
C ASP A 131 -19.73 -17.24 18.11
N PRO A 132 -19.88 -16.03 18.68
CA PRO A 132 -18.75 -15.14 18.95
C PRO A 132 -17.69 -15.82 19.83
N ARG A 133 -16.41 -15.75 19.43
CA ARG A 133 -15.28 -16.37 20.15
C ARG A 133 -14.02 -15.52 20.00
N TRP A 134 -13.11 -15.62 20.97
CA TRP A 134 -11.81 -14.92 20.98
C TRP A 134 -11.89 -13.39 20.83
N GLY A 135 -13.00 -12.79 21.26
CA GLY A 135 -13.23 -11.34 21.13
C GLY A 135 -13.77 -10.90 19.76
N LEU A 136 -13.96 -11.84 18.82
CA LEU A 136 -14.55 -11.59 17.50
C LEU A 136 -16.06 -11.82 17.51
N ARG A 137 -16.77 -11.02 16.73
CA ARG A 137 -18.20 -11.21 16.45
C ARG A 137 -18.37 -12.46 15.58
N ALA A 138 -19.57 -13.03 15.61
CA ALA A 138 -19.94 -14.13 14.72
C ALA A 138 -19.74 -13.76 13.24
N GLN A 139 -20.03 -12.51 12.89
CA GLN A 139 -19.84 -11.98 11.54
C GLN A 139 -18.36 -11.98 11.14
N ASP A 140 -17.46 -11.44 11.97
CA ASP A 140 -16.01 -11.40 11.69
C ASP A 140 -15.43 -12.81 11.48
N LEU A 141 -15.90 -13.79 12.27
CA LEU A 141 -15.53 -15.21 12.07
C LEU A 141 -16.06 -15.77 10.75
N GLY A 142 -17.27 -15.35 10.33
CA GLY A 142 -17.83 -15.70 9.04
C GLY A 142 -17.06 -15.07 7.87
N GLU A 143 -16.67 -13.79 8.00
CA GLU A 143 -15.85 -13.07 7.02
C GLU A 143 -14.50 -13.78 6.83
N LEU A 144 -13.84 -14.17 7.94
CA LEU A 144 -12.62 -14.96 7.87
C LEU A 144 -12.83 -16.32 7.19
N ALA A 145 -13.95 -16.99 7.47
CA ALA A 145 -14.27 -18.28 6.86
C ALA A 145 -14.49 -18.20 5.33
N VAL A 146 -15.01 -17.07 4.84
CA VAL A 146 -15.24 -16.83 3.40
C VAL A 146 -13.99 -16.32 2.69
N THR A 147 -13.20 -15.47 3.34
CA THR A 147 -11.98 -14.88 2.77
C THR A 147 -10.79 -15.83 2.79
N ALA A 148 -10.66 -16.70 3.81
CA ALA A 148 -9.53 -17.62 3.93
C ALA A 148 -9.36 -18.58 2.74
N PRO A 149 -10.42 -19.19 2.16
CA PRO A 149 -10.32 -19.97 0.93
C PRO A 149 -9.81 -19.17 -0.27
N ALA A 150 -10.24 -17.92 -0.43
CA ALA A 150 -9.78 -17.05 -1.52
C ALA A 150 -8.28 -16.76 -1.36
N PHE A 151 -7.83 -16.44 -0.14
CA PHE A 151 -6.42 -16.24 0.15
C PHE A 151 -5.59 -17.52 -0.02
N ALA A 152 -6.13 -18.68 0.36
CA ALA A 152 -5.48 -19.98 0.12
C ALA A 152 -5.31 -20.27 -1.37
N ALA A 153 -6.35 -20.01 -2.19
CA ALA A 153 -6.27 -20.14 -3.65
C ALA A 153 -5.22 -19.19 -4.24
N PHE A 154 -5.15 -17.95 -3.75
CA PHE A 154 -4.07 -17.02 -4.08
C PHE A 154 -2.70 -17.59 -3.72
N LEU A 155 -2.49 -18.10 -2.50
CA LEU A 155 -1.18 -18.63 -2.10
C LEU A 155 -0.73 -19.82 -2.96
N VAL A 156 -1.64 -20.74 -3.29
CA VAL A 156 -1.34 -21.89 -4.16
C VAL A 156 -0.90 -21.42 -5.54
N THR A 157 -1.69 -20.54 -6.18
CA THR A 157 -1.37 -20.00 -7.51
C THR A 157 -0.11 -19.13 -7.49
N PHE A 158 0.07 -18.33 -6.44
CA PHE A 158 1.26 -17.52 -6.20
C PHE A 158 2.51 -18.40 -6.13
N VAL A 159 2.53 -19.44 -5.29
CA VAL A 159 3.69 -20.33 -5.14
C VAL A 159 4.03 -20.99 -6.47
N TRP A 160 3.02 -21.45 -7.22
CA TRP A 160 3.22 -22.04 -8.54
C TRP A 160 3.93 -21.09 -9.51
N PHE A 161 3.39 -19.89 -9.72
CA PHE A 161 3.97 -18.92 -10.64
C PHE A 161 5.25 -18.27 -10.11
N TYR A 162 5.42 -18.15 -8.80
CA TYR A 162 6.64 -17.63 -8.17
C TYR A 162 7.84 -18.54 -8.46
N ARG A 163 7.63 -19.86 -8.45
CA ARG A 163 8.67 -20.83 -8.82
C ARG A 163 9.09 -20.70 -10.28
N MET A 164 8.20 -20.27 -11.16
CA MET A 164 8.48 -20.05 -12.59
C MET A 164 9.03 -18.65 -12.89
N ALA A 165 8.85 -17.69 -11.98
CA ALA A 165 9.21 -16.30 -12.20
C ALA A 165 10.73 -16.05 -12.23
N ASP A 166 11.15 -15.05 -13.00
CA ASP A 166 12.54 -14.59 -13.03
C ASP A 166 12.96 -13.88 -11.71
N GLY A 167 14.27 -13.62 -11.55
CA GLY A 167 14.79 -13.00 -10.34
C GLY A 167 14.26 -11.59 -10.07
N ARG A 168 13.88 -10.85 -11.12
CA ARG A 168 13.33 -9.50 -11.00
C ARG A 168 11.90 -9.58 -10.45
N ALA A 169 11.04 -10.35 -11.09
CA ALA A 169 9.66 -10.60 -10.68
C ALA A 169 9.59 -11.19 -9.26
N ARG A 170 10.41 -12.20 -8.94
CA ARG A 170 10.45 -12.79 -7.59
C ARG A 170 10.76 -11.79 -6.50
N SER A 171 11.68 -10.86 -6.76
CA SER A 171 12.07 -9.89 -5.76
C SER A 171 11.12 -8.70 -5.66
N LEU A 172 10.38 -8.37 -6.73
CA LEU A 172 9.21 -7.50 -6.60
C LEU A 172 8.16 -8.19 -5.74
N SER A 173 7.81 -9.45 -6.04
CA SER A 173 6.81 -10.20 -5.29
C SER A 173 7.14 -10.33 -3.80
N ARG A 174 8.42 -10.48 -3.42
CA ARG A 174 8.81 -10.47 -2.00
C ARG A 174 8.54 -9.12 -1.33
N ALA A 175 8.88 -8.03 -2.00
CA ALA A 175 8.63 -6.69 -1.47
C ALA A 175 7.11 -6.41 -1.37
N MET A 176 6.34 -6.82 -2.39
CA MET A 176 4.88 -6.78 -2.36
C MET A 176 4.28 -7.63 -1.23
N LEU A 177 4.80 -8.84 -0.98
CA LEU A 177 4.33 -9.69 0.13
C LEU A 177 4.57 -9.05 1.49
N VAL A 178 5.72 -8.40 1.71
CA VAL A 178 6.00 -7.69 2.96
C VAL A 178 5.04 -6.53 3.16
N LEU A 179 4.79 -5.74 2.12
CA LEU A 179 3.83 -4.63 2.20
C LEU A 179 2.38 -5.12 2.33
N LEU A 180 2.02 -6.22 1.66
CA LEU A 180 0.72 -6.87 1.80
C LEU A 180 0.51 -7.40 3.23
N ALA A 181 1.54 -7.98 3.84
CA ALA A 181 1.49 -8.38 5.24
C ALA A 181 1.28 -7.17 6.17
N GLY A 182 1.87 -6.02 5.83
CA GLY A 182 1.59 -4.76 6.51
C GLY A 182 0.15 -4.29 6.34
N LEU A 183 -0.41 -4.39 5.13
CA LEU A 183 -1.81 -4.06 4.85
C LEU A 183 -2.77 -4.95 5.68
N VAL A 184 -2.59 -6.28 5.59
CA VAL A 184 -3.38 -7.25 6.37
C VAL A 184 -3.22 -7.04 7.87
N PHE A 185 -2.04 -6.65 8.32
CA PHE A 185 -1.83 -6.30 9.73
C PHE A 185 -2.73 -5.15 10.15
N PHE A 186 -2.82 -4.06 9.39
CA PHE A 186 -3.71 -2.95 9.76
C PHE A 186 -5.17 -3.39 9.76
N GLY A 187 -5.68 -4.00 8.68
CA GLY A 187 -7.10 -4.36 8.58
C GLY A 187 -7.61 -5.51 9.44
N VAL A 188 -6.76 -6.49 9.78
CA VAL A 188 -7.20 -7.62 10.63
C VAL A 188 -6.89 -7.35 12.10
N PHE A 189 -5.73 -6.78 12.40
CA PHE A 189 -5.34 -6.56 13.80
C PHE A 189 -6.05 -5.37 14.42
N GLY A 190 -6.37 -4.35 13.62
CA GLY A 190 -7.09 -3.18 14.11
C GLY A 190 -8.48 -3.56 14.61
N ASP A 191 -9.26 -4.28 13.79
CA ASP A 191 -10.58 -4.80 14.16
C ASP A 191 -10.57 -5.63 15.46
N MET A 192 -9.54 -6.46 15.65
CA MET A 192 -9.36 -7.24 16.89
C MET A 192 -9.08 -6.34 18.10
N LEU A 193 -8.21 -5.33 17.96
CA LEU A 193 -7.78 -4.47 19.06
C LEU A 193 -8.82 -3.40 19.41
N HIS A 194 -9.67 -3.02 18.45
CA HIS A 194 -10.80 -2.10 18.62
C HIS A 194 -11.80 -2.60 19.68
N SER A 195 -11.91 -3.92 19.85
CA SER A 195 -12.75 -4.54 20.88
C SER A 195 -12.23 -4.34 22.31
N TRP A 196 -10.94 -4.02 22.48
CA TRP A 196 -10.27 -3.94 23.79
C TRP A 196 -10.05 -2.51 24.31
N MET A 197 -10.05 -1.49 23.44
CA MET A 197 -9.76 -0.10 23.83
C MET A 197 -10.98 0.83 23.69
N SER A 198 -11.92 0.75 24.63
CA SER A 198 -13.17 1.53 24.58
C SER A 198 -12.97 3.06 24.65
N SER A 199 -11.89 3.54 25.30
CA SER A 199 -11.70 4.96 25.59
C SER A 199 -11.05 5.78 24.47
N HIS A 200 -10.46 5.15 23.45
CA HIS A 200 -9.79 5.82 22.33
C HIS A 200 -10.22 5.27 20.95
N ARG A 201 -11.45 4.74 20.90
CA ARG A 201 -12.00 4.01 19.76
C ARG A 201 -11.86 4.74 18.42
N GLU A 202 -12.13 6.05 18.38
CA GLU A 202 -12.04 6.81 17.13
C GLU A 202 -10.61 7.06 16.66
N LEU A 203 -9.66 7.33 17.56
CA LEU A 203 -8.25 7.51 17.18
C LEU A 203 -7.65 6.19 16.70
N PHE A 204 -8.08 5.08 17.29
CA PHE A 204 -7.63 3.76 16.91
C PHE A 204 -8.13 3.36 15.51
N ALA A 205 -9.40 3.63 15.20
CA ALA A 205 -9.93 3.47 13.83
C ALA A 205 -9.12 4.29 12.81
N VAL A 206 -8.81 5.55 13.11
CA VAL A 206 -7.98 6.37 12.20
C VAL A 206 -6.55 5.81 12.05
N PHE A 207 -5.99 5.20 13.10
CA PHE A 207 -4.69 4.55 13.03
C PHE A 207 -4.72 3.30 12.16
N GLU A 208 -5.76 2.48 12.29
CA GLU A 208 -6.02 1.29 11.48
C GLU A 208 -6.18 1.66 10.01
N ASP A 209 -7.23 2.39 9.66
CA ASP A 209 -7.55 2.70 8.26
C ASP A 209 -6.50 3.62 7.63
N GLY A 210 -5.96 4.56 8.41
CA GLY A 210 -4.85 5.40 7.96
C GLY A 210 -3.58 4.60 7.68
N GLY A 211 -3.31 3.56 8.48
CA GLY A 211 -2.24 2.60 8.25
C GLY A 211 -2.42 1.82 6.95
N GLU A 212 -3.65 1.37 6.69
CA GLU A 212 -3.99 0.70 5.43
C GLU A 212 -3.81 1.61 4.21
N MET A 213 -4.28 2.87 4.29
CA MET A 213 -4.14 3.84 3.21
C MET A 213 -2.67 4.04 2.82
N LEU A 214 -1.78 4.18 3.82
CA LEU A 214 -0.34 4.35 3.62
C LEU A 214 0.32 3.08 3.10
N ALA A 215 -0.08 1.90 3.60
CA ALA A 215 0.39 0.61 3.08
C ALA A 215 0.01 0.44 1.61
N MET A 216 -1.22 0.80 1.24
CA MET A 216 -1.70 0.78 -0.14
C MET A 216 -0.93 1.76 -1.03
N SER A 217 -0.62 2.97 -0.53
CA SER A 217 0.25 3.92 -1.24
C SER A 217 1.67 3.38 -1.46
N ALA A 218 2.24 2.64 -0.51
CA ALA A 218 3.53 1.99 -0.66
C ALA A 218 3.48 0.87 -1.72
N LEU A 219 2.43 0.05 -1.72
CA LEU A 219 2.18 -0.98 -2.74
C LEU A 219 2.07 -0.37 -4.14
N ALA A 220 1.23 0.68 -4.28
CA ALA A 220 1.05 1.42 -5.52
C ALA A 220 2.36 2.05 -6.02
N THR A 221 3.13 2.65 -5.12
CA THR A 221 4.44 3.25 -5.43
C THR A 221 5.42 2.21 -5.96
N LEU A 222 5.49 1.06 -5.30
CA LEU A 222 6.41 -0.01 -5.67
C LEU A 222 6.10 -0.58 -7.07
N VAL A 223 4.84 -0.89 -7.35
CA VAL A 223 4.44 -1.39 -8.68
C VAL A 223 4.56 -0.32 -9.76
N TYR A 224 4.25 0.94 -9.44
CA TYR A 224 4.43 2.07 -10.35
C TYR A 224 5.89 2.17 -10.77
N PHE A 225 6.81 2.18 -9.82
CA PHE A 225 8.24 2.21 -10.11
C PHE A 225 8.70 1.02 -10.93
N GLU A 226 8.22 -0.19 -10.63
CA GLU A 226 8.52 -1.35 -11.48
C GLU A 226 8.02 -1.16 -12.91
N LEU A 227 6.80 -0.65 -13.08
CA LEU A 227 6.14 -0.43 -14.37
C LEU A 227 6.88 0.58 -15.24
N VAL A 228 7.32 1.70 -14.64
CA VAL A 228 8.10 2.73 -15.34
C VAL A 228 9.60 2.38 -15.46
N GLY A 229 10.05 1.29 -14.82
CA GLY A 229 11.42 0.77 -14.93
C GLY A 229 12.41 1.35 -13.92
N ALA A 230 11.93 1.90 -12.80
CA ALA A 230 12.73 2.60 -11.79
C ALA A 230 13.64 1.66 -11.03
N PRO A 231 14.84 2.11 -10.63
CA PRO A 231 15.71 1.33 -9.77
C PRO A 231 15.24 1.37 -8.31
N TRP A 232 13.98 1.07 -8.01
CA TRP A 232 13.40 1.12 -6.65
C TRP A 232 14.20 0.27 -5.64
N ARG A 233 14.87 -0.80 -6.10
CA ARG A 233 15.75 -1.62 -5.26
C ARG A 233 16.92 -0.86 -4.65
N ARG A 234 17.40 0.18 -5.33
CA ARG A 234 18.45 1.07 -4.82
C ARG A 234 17.89 2.11 -3.85
N LEU A 235 16.62 2.49 -4.00
CA LEU A 235 15.93 3.37 -3.05
C LEU A 235 15.61 2.64 -1.74
N VAL A 236 15.32 1.33 -1.80
CA VAL A 236 15.00 0.51 -0.61
C VAL A 236 16.26 -0.05 0.07
N ARG A 237 17.36 -0.26 -0.67
CA ARG A 237 18.67 -0.50 -0.05
C ARG A 237 19.22 0.82 0.44
N VAL A 238 18.84 1.23 1.64
CA VAL A 238 19.71 2.10 2.44
C VAL A 238 21.01 1.35 2.60
N ASP A 239 22.12 1.89 2.09
CA ASP A 239 23.43 1.26 2.11
C ASP A 239 23.81 0.86 3.54
N ALA A 240 23.57 -0.40 3.90
CA ALA A 240 24.09 -1.04 5.11
C ALA A 240 25.62 -1.28 5.03
N HIS A 241 26.32 -0.55 4.17
CA HIS A 241 27.76 -0.53 4.04
C HIS A 241 28.24 0.91 3.84
N SER A 242 28.18 1.69 4.91
CA SER A 242 29.15 2.76 5.10
C SER A 242 29.72 2.67 6.50
N SER A 243 31.05 2.77 6.59
CA SER A 243 31.89 2.87 7.79
C SER A 243 32.32 1.59 8.54
N LEU A 244 33.07 0.70 7.89
CA LEU A 244 34.25 0.06 8.52
C LEU A 244 35.35 -0.11 7.47
N LYS A 245 35.91 0.99 6.97
CA LYS A 245 37.30 1.03 6.54
C LYS A 245 38.02 1.94 7.53
N HIS A 246 38.78 1.33 8.44
CA HIS A 246 39.74 2.02 9.29
C HIS A 246 40.74 2.80 8.41
N PRO A 247 40.87 4.11 8.58
CA PRO A 247 41.99 4.85 8.04
C PRO A 247 43.12 4.81 9.07
N GLY A 248 44.13 3.99 8.81
CA GLY A 248 45.44 4.08 9.47
C GLY A 248 45.53 3.38 10.83
N ASP A 249 46.29 2.30 10.86
CA ASP A 249 47.40 2.20 11.82
C ASP A 249 48.61 1.75 11.02
N SER A 250 49.35 2.75 10.55
CA SER A 250 50.71 2.63 10.05
C SER A 250 51.64 2.87 11.22
N HIS A 251 52.27 1.80 11.73
CA HIS A 251 53.58 1.81 12.38
C HIS A 251 54.24 0.45 12.19
#